data_AF-A0A7C2BPE9-F1
#
_entry.id   AF-A0A7C2BPE9-F1
#
_cell.length_a   1.000
_cell.length_b   1.000
_cell.length_c   1.000
_cell.angle_alpha   90.00
_cell.angle_beta   90.00
_cell.angle_gamma   90.00
#
_symmetry.space_group_name_H-M   'P 1'
#
loop_
_entity.id
_entity.type
_entity.pdbx_description
1 polymer ?
#
loop_
_entity_poly.entity_id
_entity_poly.type
_entity_poly.pdbx_seq_one_letter_code
_entity_poly.pdbx_strand_id
1 'polypeptide(L)' 'MDSDWLSRDVRLVPVRAGAETAEVAREIITHFVDVAGARVQVTLEIEAVAPEGVPENVVRTVTENARTLKFRTHGFERE' A
#
# COMPACT_ATOMS: atom_id res chain seq x y z
N MET A 1 16.79 22.02 -5.77
CA MET A 1 17.38 21.15 -4.75
C MET A 1 16.55 19.91 -4.71
N ASP A 2 16.95 18.91 -5.49
CA ASP A 2 16.41 17.57 -5.45
C ASP A 2 16.65 17.01 -4.05
N SER A 3 15.63 17.08 -3.21
CA SER A 3 15.64 16.35 -1.95
C SER A 3 15.59 14.88 -2.34
N ASP A 4 16.72 14.17 -2.23
CA ASP A 4 16.77 12.71 -2.43
C ASP A 4 15.73 12.07 -1.49
N TRP A 5 14.63 11.60 -2.07
CA TRP A 5 13.63 10.86 -1.34
C TRP A 5 14.20 9.48 -1.05
N LEU A 6 14.42 9.16 0.23
CA LEU A 6 14.81 7.81 0.62
C LEU A 6 13.59 6.89 0.51
N SER A 7 13.46 6.17 -0.61
CA SER A 7 12.44 5.12 -0.76
C SER A 7 12.89 3.84 -0.06
N ARG A 8 11.99 3.20 0.68
CA ARG A 8 12.18 1.90 1.34
C ARG A 8 10.89 1.11 1.22
N ASP A 9 10.94 -0.06 0.58
CA ASP A 9 9.83 -1.00 0.51
C ASP A 9 10.04 -2.19 1.45
N VAL A 10 8.93 -2.82 1.84
CA VAL A 10 8.92 -4.06 2.62
C VAL A 10 7.82 -4.97 2.09
N ARG A 11 8.13 -6.26 1.92
CA ARG A 11 7.15 -7.27 1.55
C ARG A 11 6.48 -7.81 2.81
N LEU A 12 5.15 -7.70 2.87
CA LEU A 12 4.35 -8.16 3.99
C LEU A 12 3.75 -9.54 3.72
N VAL A 13 3.53 -10.29 4.79
CA VAL A 13 2.76 -11.53 4.73
C VAL A 13 1.26 -11.17 4.67
N PRO A 14 0.51 -11.53 3.61
CA PRO A 14 -0.85 -11.02 3.40
C PRO A 14 -1.80 -11.23 4.58
N VAL A 15 -1.78 -12.41 5.20
CA VAL A 15 -2.63 -12.73 6.36
C VAL A 15 -2.24 -11.97 7.63
N ARG A 16 -1.05 -11.35 7.67
CA ARG A 16 -0.53 -10.54 8.78
C ARG A 16 -0.34 -9.07 8.40
N ALA A 17 -0.75 -8.65 7.19
CA ALA A 17 -0.42 -7.33 6.64
C ALA A 17 -0.84 -6.18 7.57
N GLY A 18 -1.99 -6.28 8.24
CA GLY A 18 -2.43 -5.28 9.21
C GLY A 18 -1.49 -5.14 10.42
N ALA A 19 -1.05 -6.26 10.99
CA ALA A 19 -0.14 -6.26 12.14
C ALA A 19 1.26 -5.77 11.74
N GLU A 20 1.78 -6.24 10.61
CA GLU A 20 3.10 -5.83 10.12
C GLU A 20 3.12 -4.35 9.70
N THR A 21 2.04 -3.83 9.10
CA THR A 21 1.91 -2.39 8.82
C THR A 21 1.91 -1.56 10.10
N ALA A 22 1.26 -2.05 11.17
CA ALA A 22 1.27 -1.36 12.46
C ALA A 22 2.67 -1.35 13.11
N GLU A 23 3.46 -2.39 12.91
CA GLU A 23 4.87 -2.44 13.33
C GLU A 23 5.71 -1.44 12.52
N VAL A 24 5.62 -1.44 11.18
CA VAL A 24 6.30 -0.44 10.33
C VAL A 24 5.94 0.99 10.73
N ALA A 25 4.67 1.24 11.07
CA ALA A 25 4.25 2.55 11.54
C ALA A 25 4.97 2.98 12.83
N ARG A 26 5.09 2.07 13.81
CA ARG A 26 5.76 2.36 15.07
C ARG A 26 7.27 2.54 14.89
N GLU A 27 7.92 1.60 14.21
CA GLU A 27 9.39 1.52 14.17
C GLU A 27 10.02 2.41 13.10
N ILE A 28 9.26 2.89 12.11
CA ILE A 28 9.81 3.70 11.00
C ILE A 28 9.09 5.04 10.88
N ILE A 29 7.75 5.02 10.72
CA ILE A 29 6.99 6.25 10.42
C ILE A 29 7.12 7.25 11.57
N THR A 30 6.99 6.79 12.82
CA THR A 30 7.12 7.63 14.02
C THR A 30 8.46 8.40 14.03
N HIS A 31 9.56 7.73 13.71
CA HIS A 31 10.87 8.38 13.70
C HIS A 31 11.01 9.43 12.60
N PHE A 32 10.38 9.24 11.44
CA PHE A 32 10.42 10.25 10.38
C PHE A 32 9.55 11.46 10.67
N VAL A 33 8.39 11.31 11.31
CA VAL A 33 7.52 12.45 11.62
C VAL A 33 8.09 13.35 12.72
N ASP A 34 8.97 12.83 13.57
CA ASP A 34 9.65 13.61 14.61
C ASP A 34 10.80 14.48 14.06
N VAL A 35 11.22 14.26 12.80
CA VAL A 35 12.27 15.06 12.16
C VAL A 35 11.70 16.38 11.65
N ALA A 36 12.19 17.49 12.20
CA ALA A 36 11.76 18.84 11.81
C ALA A 36 11.92 19.06 10.29
N GLY A 37 10.82 19.39 9.62
CA GLY A 37 10.80 19.65 8.18
C GLY A 37 10.73 18.40 7.29
N ALA A 38 10.65 17.18 7.85
CA ALA A 38 10.47 15.97 7.06
C ALA A 38 9.11 15.95 6.36
N ARG A 39 9.11 15.52 5.09
CA ARG A 39 7.89 15.17 4.36
C ARG A 39 7.83 13.66 4.24
N VAL A 40 6.85 13.05 4.89
CA VAL A 40 6.64 11.61 4.85
C VAL A 40 5.45 11.30 3.96
N GLN A 41 5.67 10.47 2.95
CA GLN A 41 4.60 9.88 2.15
C GLN A 41 4.64 8.37 2.36
N VAL A 42 3.49 7.79 2.67
CA VAL A 42 3.32 6.34 2.82
C VAL A 42 2.41 5.86 1.70
N THR A 43 2.82 4.79 1.03
CA THR A 43 2.04 4.16 -0.03
C THR A 43 1.91 2.68 0.31
N LEU A 44 0.68 2.19 0.36
CA LEU A 44 0.39 0.76 0.42
C LEU A 44 0.10 0.29 -0.99
N GLU A 45 0.90 -0.66 -1.47
CA GLU A 45 0.74 -1.31 -2.76
C GLU A 45 0.33 -2.77 -2.56
N ILE A 46 -0.66 -3.23 -3.32
CA ILE A 46 -1.17 -4.60 -3.26
C ILE A 46 -1.09 -5.18 -4.66
N GLU A 47 -0.28 -6.22 -4.81
CA GLU A 47 -0.12 -6.96 -6.05
C GLU A 47 -0.69 -8.38 -5.86
N ALA A 48 -1.49 -8.83 -6.82
CA ALA A 48 -2.04 -10.17 -6.83
C ALA A 48 -2.00 -10.74 -8.25
N VAL A 49 -1.37 -11.89 -8.42
CA VAL A 49 -1.37 -12.64 -9.68
C VAL A 49 -2.39 -13.78 -9.56
N ALA A 50 -3.34 -13.81 -10.49
CA ALA A 50 -4.35 -14.85 -10.59
C ALA A 50 -4.27 -15.47 -12.00
N PRO A 51 -3.52 -16.57 -12.19
CA PRO A 51 -3.28 -17.15 -13.52
C PRO A 51 -4.56 -17.54 -14.27
N GLU A 52 -5.58 -18.00 -13.54
CA GLU A 52 -6.89 -18.38 -14.10
C GLU A 52 -7.87 -17.20 -14.18
N GLY A 53 -7.38 -15.98 -13.95
CA GLY A 53 -8.19 -14.78 -13.82
C GLY A 53 -8.80 -14.59 -12.42
N VAL A 54 -9.34 -13.39 -12.20
CA VAL A 54 -10.03 -13.02 -10.96
C VAL A 54 -11.55 -13.12 -11.19
N PRO A 55 -12.31 -13.86 -10.36
CA PRO A 55 -13.76 -13.94 -10.49
C PRO A 55 -14.43 -12.57 -10.45
N GLU A 56 -15.48 -12.37 -11.27
CA GLU A 56 -16.15 -11.06 -11.41
C GLU A 56 -16.67 -10.52 -10.08
N ASN A 57 -17.19 -11.38 -9.21
CA ASN A 57 -17.65 -10.98 -7.88
C ASN A 57 -16.50 -10.44 -7.02
N VAL A 58 -15.30 -11.02 -7.13
CA VAL A 58 -14.10 -10.56 -6.42
C VAL A 58 -13.62 -9.23 -7.02
N VAL A 59 -13.56 -9.11 -8.34
CA VAL A 59 -13.22 -7.86 -9.04
C VAL A 59 -14.12 -6.72 -8.57
N ARG A 60 -15.45 -6.95 -8.53
CA ARG A 60 -16.42 -5.97 -8.05
C ARG A 60 -16.16 -5.58 -6.61
N THR A 61 -16.03 -6.55 -5.70
CA THR A 61 -15.79 -6.28 -4.28
C THR A 61 -14.51 -5.49 -4.06
N VAL A 62 -13.39 -5.86 -4.70
CA VAL A 62 -12.12 -5.15 -4.57
C VAL A 62 -12.24 -3.73 -5.12
N THR A 63 -12.90 -3.54 -6.27
CA THR A 63 -13.10 -2.22 -6.88
C THR A 63 -13.95 -1.30 -5.98
N GLU A 64 -15.03 -1.82 -5.41
CA GLU A 64 -15.90 -1.07 -4.49
C GLU A 64 -15.18 -0.69 -3.20
N ASN A 65 -14.40 -1.62 -2.63
CA ASN A 65 -13.57 -1.36 -1.47
C ASN A 65 -12.51 -0.30 -1.76
N ALA A 66 -11.82 -0.40 -2.89
CA ALA A 66 -10.78 0.55 -3.28
C ALA A 66 -11.35 1.97 -3.46
N ARG A 67 -12.55 2.11 -4.05
CA ARG A 67 -13.27 3.39 -4.11
C ARG A 67 -13.62 3.92 -2.72
N THR A 68 -14.16 3.07 -1.85
CA THR A 68 -14.54 3.43 -0.48
C THR A 68 -13.34 3.88 0.34
N LEU A 69 -12.21 3.18 0.19
CA LEU A 69 -10.94 3.45 0.85
C LEU A 69 -10.10 4.53 0.12
N LYS A 70 -10.65 5.14 -0.93
CA LYS A 70 -10.03 6.26 -1.68
C LYS A 70 -8.64 5.93 -2.24
N PHE A 71 -8.47 4.71 -2.72
CA PHE A 71 -7.27 4.33 -3.47
C PHE A 71 -7.10 5.28 -4.66
N ARG A 72 -5.88 5.79 -4.89
CA ARG A 72 -5.60 6.67 -6.03
C ARG A 72 -5.61 5.91 -7.35
N THR A 73 -5.21 4.63 -7.30
CA THR A 73 -5.19 3.71 -8.43
C THR A 73 -5.90 2.43 -8.00
N HIS A 74 -6.88 1.97 -8.78
CA HIS A 74 -7.73 0.83 -8.41
C HIS A 74 -8.24 0.07 -9.64
N GLY A 75 -7.42 -0.05 -10.68
CA GLY A 75 -7.71 -0.84 -11.87
C GLY A 75 -7.09 -2.23 -11.75
N PHE A 76 -7.82 -3.26 -12.19
CA PHE A 76 -7.18 -4.49 -12.61
C PHE A 76 -6.62 -4.23 -14.00
N GLU A 77 -5.32 -4.46 -14.20
CA GLU A 77 -4.77 -4.49 -15.56
C GLU A 77 -5.45 -5.64 -16.30
N ARG A 78 -6.23 -5.30 -17.32
CA ARG A 78 -6.74 -6.29 -18.28
C ARG A 78 -5.63 -6.48 -19.30
N GLU A 79 -5.23 -7.72 -19.49
CA GLU A 79 -4.47 -8.12 -20.68
C GLU A 79 -5.21 -7.71 -21.96
#